data_AF-A0A938B079-F1
#
_entry.id   AF-A0A938B079-F1
#
_cell.length_a   1.000
_cell.length_b   1.000
_cell.length_c   1.000
_cell.angle_alpha   90.00
_cell.angle_beta   90.00
_cell.angle_gamma   90.00
#
_symmetry.space_group_name_H-M   'P 1'
#
loop_
_entity.id
_entity.type
_entity.pdbx_description
1 polymer ?
#
loop_
_entity_poly.entity_id
_entity_poly.type
_entity_poly.pdbx_seq_one_letter_code
_entity_poly.pdbx_strand_id
1 'polypeptide(L)'
;MLNSWLRMYVHLKEVVIMKKFMCVLLSAASFTGLNAEPVTMASSVKIEQTESRDSLKDSVSKQFKEFVKGSKEMMVQYDGFVSLLQKAAKENNGISDKDIDKILNAVTYSAQCHQMQTRKNAKKTPYVSHPMTVAETVLTVGKVRDADVIIAALLHDTIDDTQATYEDIRSRFGSKVENIVRELTEDKTLSSAKRKKLQIIQAPNKSTGAAIICLSDQIFNLNNLLQDPPIDWTRERIDQYFQWVQSVVNHLPEANAPLKDEVNKIIKDYWKKQA
;
A
#
# COMPACT_ATOMS: atom_id res chain seq x y z
N MET A 1 45.56 6.31 -14.60
CA MET A 1 44.62 5.63 -13.67
C MET A 1 43.15 5.93 -14.01
N LEU A 2 42.72 5.78 -15.27
CA LEU A 2 41.30 5.89 -15.67
C LEU A 2 40.75 4.63 -16.35
N ASN A 3 41.60 3.64 -16.66
CA ASN A 3 41.20 2.44 -17.41
C ASN A 3 40.89 1.19 -16.54
N SER A 4 41.04 1.28 -15.21
CA SER A 4 40.68 0.18 -14.29
C SER A 4 39.22 0.23 -13.83
N TRP A 5 38.64 1.44 -13.75
CA TRP A 5 37.25 1.63 -13.29
C TRP A 5 36.20 1.30 -14.35
N LEU A 6 36.51 1.50 -15.64
CA LEU A 6 35.62 1.08 -16.73
C LEU A 6 35.53 -0.45 -16.86
N ARG A 7 36.63 -1.18 -16.60
CA ARG A 7 36.62 -2.66 -16.65
C ARG A 7 35.81 -3.29 -15.52
N MET A 8 35.78 -2.67 -14.33
CA MET A 8 34.96 -3.15 -13.21
C MET A 8 33.46 -2.87 -13.41
N TYR A 9 33.11 -1.76 -14.09
CA TYR A 9 31.73 -1.38 -14.37
C TYR A 9 31.08 -2.21 -15.50
N VAL A 10 31.87 -2.69 -16.47
CA VAL A 10 31.40 -3.60 -17.53
C VAL A 10 31.21 -5.02 -16.99
N HIS A 11 32.05 -5.49 -16.06
CA HIS A 11 31.92 -6.82 -15.46
C HIS A 11 30.73 -6.96 -14.49
N LEU A 12 30.32 -5.87 -13.81
CA LEU A 12 29.17 -5.89 -12.90
C LEU A 12 27.80 -5.88 -13.63
N LYS A 13 27.76 -5.47 -14.91
CA LYS A 13 26.53 -5.55 -15.73
C LYS A 13 26.33 -6.93 -16.36
N GLU A 14 27.39 -7.67 -16.66
CA GLU A 14 27.27 -9.03 -17.22
C GLU A 14 26.84 -10.07 -16.17
N VAL A 15 27.23 -9.91 -14.90
CA VAL A 15 26.81 -10.81 -13.80
C VAL A 15 25.34 -10.64 -13.40
N VAL A 16 24.75 -9.46 -13.60
CA VAL A 16 23.32 -9.19 -13.35
C VAL A 16 22.44 -9.64 -14.52
N ILE A 17 22.97 -9.67 -15.74
CA ILE A 17 22.24 -10.11 -16.94
C ILE A 17 22.32 -11.65 -17.11
N MET A 18 23.38 -12.31 -16.67
CA MET A 18 23.46 -13.79 -16.72
C MET A 18 22.62 -14.51 -15.65
N LYS A 19 22.21 -13.85 -14.57
CA LYS A 19 21.26 -14.44 -13.58
C LYS A 19 19.81 -14.49 -14.05
N LYS A 20 19.49 -13.86 -15.18
CA LYS A 20 18.14 -13.89 -15.80
C LYS A 20 17.99 -14.97 -16.89
N PHE A 21 19.03 -15.76 -17.19
CA PHE A 21 18.99 -16.79 -18.24
C PHE A 21 19.20 -18.23 -17.77
N MET A 22 19.37 -18.47 -16.47
CA MET A 22 19.66 -19.81 -15.93
C MET A 22 18.50 -20.42 -15.12
N CYS A 23 17.27 -20.32 -15.64
CA CYS A 23 16.09 -21.01 -15.09
C CYS A 23 15.11 -21.55 -16.15
N VAL A 24 15.50 -21.64 -17.43
CA VAL A 24 14.63 -22.14 -18.52
C VAL A 24 15.23 -23.37 -19.23
N LEU A 25 16.18 -24.08 -18.62
CA LEU A 25 16.70 -25.33 -19.18
C LEU A 25 16.73 -26.42 -18.12
N LEU A 26 15.56 -27.02 -17.88
CA LEU A 26 15.40 -28.41 -17.42
C LEU A 26 13.96 -28.85 -17.74
N SER A 27 13.66 -29.00 -19.03
CA SER A 27 12.54 -29.82 -19.50
C SER A 27 12.88 -30.37 -20.88
N ALA A 28 13.49 -31.56 -20.89
CA ALA A 28 13.46 -32.52 -21.99
C ALA A 28 14.27 -33.77 -21.58
N ALA A 29 13.57 -34.79 -21.12
CA ALA A 29 13.99 -36.18 -21.32
C ALA A 29 12.75 -37.08 -21.28
N SER A 30 12.29 -37.46 -22.46
CA SER A 30 11.30 -38.50 -22.68
C SER A 30 11.85 -39.85 -22.23
N PHE A 31 11.09 -40.62 -21.47
CA PHE A 31 11.21 -42.08 -21.50
C PHE A 31 9.83 -42.72 -21.47
N THR A 32 9.71 -43.70 -22.35
CA THR A 32 8.50 -44.33 -22.86
C THR A 32 7.87 -45.31 -21.87
N GLY A 33 6.53 -45.28 -21.83
CA GLY A 33 5.67 -46.46 -21.93
C GLY A 33 5.70 -47.49 -20.80
N LEU A 34 4.59 -47.53 -20.04
CA LEU A 34 3.92 -48.78 -19.68
C LEU A 34 2.45 -48.46 -19.31
N ASN A 35 1.54 -49.14 -19.99
CA ASN A 35 0.10 -49.09 -19.81
C ASN A 35 -0.31 -49.57 -18.41
N ALA A 36 -1.22 -48.85 -17.76
CA ALA A 36 -2.11 -49.40 -16.75
C ALA A 36 -3.46 -48.68 -16.82
N GLU A 37 -4.52 -49.48 -16.95
CA GLU A 37 -5.93 -49.13 -17.10
C GLU A 37 -6.54 -48.44 -15.85
N PRO A 38 -7.74 -47.81 -15.96
CA PRO A 38 -8.22 -46.85 -14.97
C PRO A 38 -8.90 -47.54 -13.79
N VAL A 39 -8.43 -47.25 -12.58
CA VAL A 39 -9.16 -47.60 -11.35
C VAL A 39 -9.99 -46.40 -10.90
N THR A 40 -11.29 -46.50 -11.13
CA THR A 40 -12.30 -45.68 -10.46
C THR A 40 -12.33 -46.03 -8.97
N MET A 41 -11.98 -45.07 -8.11
CA MET A 41 -12.38 -45.08 -6.70
C MET A 41 -12.79 -43.66 -6.33
N ALA A 42 -14.10 -43.48 -6.19
CA ALA A 42 -14.69 -42.36 -5.49
C ALA A 42 -14.22 -42.41 -4.03
N SER A 43 -13.48 -41.39 -3.58
CA SER A 43 -13.31 -41.12 -2.17
C SER A 43 -13.56 -39.64 -1.92
N SER A 44 -14.77 -39.37 -1.45
CA SER A 44 -15.20 -38.10 -0.90
C SER A 44 -14.33 -37.73 0.30
N VAL A 45 -13.26 -36.97 0.08
CA VAL A 45 -12.56 -36.26 1.16
C VAL A 45 -13.25 -34.92 1.33
N LYS A 46 -14.19 -34.86 2.27
CA LYS A 46 -14.64 -33.60 2.85
C LYS A 46 -13.45 -33.00 3.58
N ILE A 47 -12.84 -31.97 3.00
CA ILE A 47 -11.91 -31.10 3.72
C ILE A 47 -12.79 -30.20 4.60
N GLU A 48 -13.01 -30.63 5.84
CA GLU A 48 -13.39 -29.73 6.92
C GLU A 48 -12.13 -28.98 7.39
N GLN A 49 -12.04 -27.70 7.05
CA GLN A 49 -11.19 -26.76 7.77
C GLN A 49 -12.03 -25.55 8.15
N THR A 50 -12.66 -25.64 9.32
CA THR A 50 -13.11 -24.46 10.06
C THR A 50 -12.07 -24.17 11.15
N GLU A 51 -10.97 -23.53 10.78
CA GLU A 51 -10.19 -22.79 11.78
C GLU A 51 -11.14 -21.79 12.45
N SER A 52 -11.14 -21.74 13.79
CA SER A 52 -11.98 -20.79 14.51
C SER A 52 -11.56 -19.37 14.15
N ARG A 53 -12.51 -18.44 14.03
CA ARG A 53 -12.23 -17.05 13.67
C ARG A 53 -11.18 -16.38 14.56
N ASP A 54 -11.14 -16.75 15.84
CA ASP A 54 -10.16 -16.24 16.80
C ASP A 54 -8.75 -16.75 16.46
N SER A 55 -8.60 -18.02 16.05
CA SER A 55 -7.30 -18.57 15.62
C SER A 55 -6.74 -17.91 14.36
N LEU A 56 -7.61 -17.52 13.41
CA LEU A 56 -7.19 -16.79 12.21
C LEU A 56 -6.65 -15.39 12.56
N LYS A 57 -7.36 -14.66 13.44
CA LYS A 57 -6.93 -13.33 13.89
C LYS A 57 -5.60 -13.38 14.64
N ASP A 58 -5.40 -14.42 15.46
CA ASP A 58 -4.14 -14.65 16.17
C ASP A 58 -2.98 -14.92 15.20
N SER A 59 -3.22 -15.73 14.16
CA SER A 59 -2.24 -16.01 13.11
C SER A 59 -1.85 -14.74 12.35
N VAL A 60 -2.83 -13.94 11.91
CA VAL A 60 -2.59 -12.69 11.17
C VAL A 60 -1.85 -11.66 12.03
N SER A 61 -2.23 -11.52 13.30
CA SER A 61 -1.54 -10.64 14.26
C SER A 61 -0.09 -11.06 14.48
N LYS A 62 0.17 -12.37 14.61
CA LYS A 62 1.53 -12.91 14.76
C LYS A 62 2.39 -12.61 13.52
N GLN A 63 1.86 -12.84 12.32
CA GLN A 63 2.57 -12.52 11.07
C GLN A 63 2.88 -11.04 10.96
N PHE A 64 1.91 -10.16 11.25
CA PHE A 64 2.14 -8.72 11.28
C PHE A 64 3.28 -8.35 12.22
N LYS A 65 3.26 -8.89 13.45
CA LYS A 65 4.30 -8.68 14.47
C LYS A 65 5.68 -9.09 13.98
N GLU A 66 5.79 -10.21 13.27
CA GLU A 66 7.04 -10.67 12.67
C GLU A 66 7.55 -9.71 11.60
N PHE A 67 6.69 -9.24 10.69
CA PHE A 67 7.06 -8.27 9.65
C PHE A 67 7.50 -6.92 10.23
N VAL A 68 6.87 -6.45 11.31
CA VAL A 68 7.30 -5.22 12.01
C VAL A 68 8.43 -5.46 13.03
N LYS A 69 9.06 -6.64 13.01
CA LYS A 69 10.20 -7.02 13.87
C LYS A 69 9.93 -6.82 15.37
N GLY A 70 8.68 -7.09 15.78
CA GLY A 70 8.24 -6.96 17.18
C GLY A 70 8.12 -5.53 17.69
N SER A 71 8.06 -4.52 16.82
CA SER A 71 7.88 -3.12 17.21
C SER A 71 6.62 -2.93 18.06
N LYS A 72 6.79 -2.50 19.32
CA LYS A 72 5.67 -2.26 20.25
C LYS A 72 4.73 -1.16 19.75
N GLU A 73 5.29 -0.10 19.19
CA GLU A 73 4.53 1.03 18.63
C GLU A 73 3.62 0.57 17.49
N MET A 74 4.15 -0.28 16.60
CA MET A 74 3.36 -0.83 15.49
C MET A 74 2.25 -1.77 15.98
N MET A 75 2.48 -2.55 17.03
CA MET A 75 1.44 -3.39 17.61
C MET A 75 0.32 -2.55 18.25
N VAL A 76 0.67 -1.46 18.94
CA VAL A 76 -0.34 -0.52 19.47
C VAL A 76 -1.18 0.08 18.33
N GLN A 77 -0.54 0.48 17.23
CA GLN A 77 -1.26 0.97 16.05
C GLN A 77 -2.18 -0.12 15.46
N TYR A 78 -1.68 -1.35 15.34
CA TYR A 78 -2.45 -2.49 14.84
C TYR A 78 -3.68 -2.79 15.70
N ASP A 79 -3.51 -2.89 17.02
CA ASP A 79 -4.61 -3.16 17.95
C ASP A 79 -5.65 -2.02 17.95
N GLY A 80 -5.18 -0.77 17.81
CA GLY A 80 -6.02 0.40 17.62
C GLY A 80 -6.83 0.33 16.32
N PHE A 81 -6.21 -0.06 15.22
CA PHE A 81 -6.86 -0.24 13.92
C PHE A 81 -7.90 -1.38 13.95
N VAL A 82 -7.57 -2.51 14.57
CA VAL A 82 -8.52 -3.62 14.79
C VAL A 82 -9.73 -3.15 15.60
N SER A 83 -9.50 -2.41 16.69
CA SER A 83 -10.57 -1.85 17.51
C SER A 83 -11.46 -0.89 16.73
N LEU A 84 -10.87 -0.08 15.85
CA LEU A 84 -11.58 0.82 14.96
C LEU A 84 -12.47 0.05 13.96
N LEU A 85 -11.96 -1.01 13.35
CA LEU A 85 -12.72 -1.88 12.45
C LEU A 85 -13.90 -2.54 13.18
N GLN A 86 -13.67 -3.06 14.39
CA GLN A 86 -14.73 -3.65 15.21
C GLN A 86 -15.81 -2.63 15.60
N LYS A 87 -15.43 -1.38 15.87
CA LYS A 87 -16.39 -0.30 16.09
C LYS A 87 -17.19 0.00 14.82
N ALA A 88 -16.51 0.16 13.69
CA ALA A 88 -17.14 0.42 12.40
C ALA A 88 -18.10 -0.70 11.95
N ALA A 89 -17.81 -1.95 12.28
CA ALA A 89 -18.70 -3.09 12.02
C ALA A 89 -20.03 -3.05 12.79
N LYS A 90 -20.06 -2.40 13.95
CA LYS A 90 -21.28 -2.26 14.78
C LYS A 90 -22.17 -1.09 14.38
N GLU A 91 -21.71 -0.23 13.48
CA GLU A 91 -22.49 0.90 12.97
C GLU A 91 -23.49 0.45 11.89
N ASN A 92 -24.50 1.28 11.61
CA ASN A 92 -25.43 1.01 10.52
C ASN A 92 -24.69 1.06 9.17
N ASN A 93 -24.91 0.08 8.28
CA ASN A 93 -24.06 -0.17 7.10
C ASN A 93 -22.58 -0.40 7.43
N GLY A 94 -22.29 -1.06 8.56
CA GLY A 94 -20.96 -1.40 9.01
C GLY A 94 -20.22 -2.41 8.13
N ILE A 95 -18.94 -2.60 8.41
CA ILE A 95 -18.06 -3.53 7.70
C ILE A 95 -18.40 -4.97 8.10
N SER A 96 -18.56 -5.86 7.13
CA SER A 96 -18.85 -7.27 7.42
C SER A 96 -17.66 -7.97 8.07
N ASP A 97 -17.93 -9.04 8.82
CA ASP A 97 -16.88 -9.85 9.45
C ASP A 97 -15.87 -10.42 8.44
N LYS A 98 -16.37 -10.86 7.28
CA LYS A 98 -15.55 -11.36 6.17
C LYS A 98 -14.65 -10.26 5.59
N ASP A 99 -15.16 -9.04 5.53
CA ASP A 99 -14.39 -7.90 5.02
C ASP A 99 -13.35 -7.42 6.04
N ILE A 100 -13.64 -7.50 7.35
CA ILE A 100 -12.61 -7.30 8.38
C ILE A 100 -11.45 -8.27 8.16
N ASP A 101 -11.73 -9.56 7.97
CA ASP A 101 -10.67 -10.55 7.79
C ASP A 101 -9.82 -10.25 6.53
N LYS A 102 -10.45 -9.80 5.43
CA LYS A 102 -9.74 -9.33 4.23
C LYS A 102 -8.90 -8.08 4.49
N ILE A 103 -9.42 -7.11 5.23
CA ILE A 103 -8.69 -5.88 5.58
C ILE A 103 -7.46 -6.22 6.43
N LEU A 104 -7.58 -7.11 7.42
CA LEU A 104 -6.45 -7.53 8.24
C LEU A 104 -5.39 -8.29 7.42
N ASN A 105 -5.81 -9.13 6.48
CA ASN A 105 -4.88 -9.75 5.53
C ASN A 105 -4.14 -8.70 4.67
N ALA A 106 -4.81 -7.61 4.28
CA ALA A 106 -4.16 -6.50 3.56
C ALA A 106 -3.16 -5.73 4.43
N VAL A 107 -3.44 -5.53 5.72
CA VAL A 107 -2.48 -4.94 6.68
C VAL A 107 -1.22 -5.78 6.74
N THR A 108 -1.36 -7.10 6.90
CA THR A 108 -0.22 -8.02 6.96
C THR A 108 0.56 -8.08 5.66
N TYR A 109 -0.13 -8.09 4.51
CA TYR A 109 0.53 -8.05 3.20
C TYR A 109 1.28 -6.73 2.97
N SER A 110 0.70 -5.59 3.37
CA SER A 110 1.36 -4.28 3.34
C SER A 110 2.63 -4.29 4.22
N ALA A 111 2.55 -4.84 5.43
CA ALA A 111 3.70 -5.00 6.32
C ALA A 111 4.80 -5.88 5.71
N GLN A 112 4.42 -6.96 5.03
CA GLN A 112 5.36 -7.84 4.32
C GLN A 112 6.07 -7.10 3.19
N CYS A 113 5.32 -6.40 2.33
CA CYS A 113 5.88 -5.68 1.18
C CYS A 113 6.87 -4.59 1.63
N HIS A 114 6.52 -3.87 2.69
CA HIS A 114 7.30 -2.76 3.23
C HIS A 114 8.24 -3.16 4.38
N GLN A 115 8.50 -4.45 4.62
CA GLN A 115 9.27 -4.96 5.77
C GLN A 115 10.69 -4.34 5.89
N MET A 116 11.28 -3.96 4.76
CA MET A 116 12.64 -3.38 4.69
C MET A 116 12.64 -1.86 4.54
N GLN A 117 11.46 -1.23 4.51
CA GLN A 117 11.29 0.21 4.33
C GLN A 117 10.96 0.89 5.65
N THR A 118 11.54 2.07 5.87
CA THR A 118 11.23 2.92 7.02
C THR A 118 10.81 4.30 6.54
N ARG A 119 10.05 5.00 7.38
CA ARG A 119 9.75 6.42 7.19
C ARG A 119 11.04 7.24 7.27
N LYS A 120 11.03 8.39 6.60
CA LYS A 120 12.13 9.36 6.58
C LYS A 120 12.06 10.30 7.79
N ASN A 121 11.85 9.72 8.98
CA ASN A 121 11.84 10.43 10.25
C ASN A 121 13.04 10.00 11.11
N ALA A 122 13.33 10.74 12.16
CA ALA A 122 14.48 10.43 13.03
C ALA A 122 14.40 9.03 13.67
N LYS A 123 13.17 8.55 13.95
CA LYS A 123 12.91 7.25 14.59
C LYS A 123 13.02 6.05 13.65
N LYS A 124 13.09 6.27 12.33
CA LYS A 124 13.01 5.22 11.30
C LYS A 124 11.82 4.27 11.53
N THR A 125 10.63 4.84 11.79
CA THR A 125 9.39 4.06 12.00
C THR A 125 9.13 3.13 10.80
N PRO A 126 8.69 1.87 10.99
CA PRO A 126 8.33 0.99 9.88
C PRO A 126 7.36 1.64 8.90
N TYR A 127 7.60 1.50 7.58
CA TYR A 127 6.84 2.24 6.57
C TYR A 127 5.34 1.90 6.57
N VAL A 128 4.96 0.67 6.91
CA VAL A 128 3.56 0.22 7.01
C VAL A 128 2.69 1.10 7.94
N SER A 129 3.30 1.83 8.89
CA SER A 129 2.60 2.83 9.70
C SER A 129 1.86 3.88 8.84
N HIS A 130 2.44 4.27 7.70
CA HIS A 130 1.83 5.22 6.77
C HIS A 130 0.53 4.68 6.14
N PRO A 131 0.55 3.57 5.36
CA PRO A 131 -0.70 3.02 4.81
C PRO A 131 -1.76 2.71 5.87
N MET A 132 -1.37 2.29 7.08
CA MET A 132 -2.30 2.10 8.19
C MET A 132 -2.96 3.41 8.62
N THR A 133 -2.22 4.49 8.82
CA THR A 133 -2.80 5.80 9.17
C THR A 133 -3.67 6.37 8.04
N VAL A 134 -3.31 6.12 6.76
CA VAL A 134 -4.17 6.48 5.63
C VAL A 134 -5.50 5.72 5.70
N ALA A 135 -5.48 4.40 5.93
CA ALA A 135 -6.69 3.60 6.09
C ALA A 135 -7.52 4.00 7.34
N GLU A 136 -6.88 4.33 8.46
CA GLU A 136 -7.53 4.90 9.64
C GLU A 136 -8.24 6.22 9.29
N THR A 137 -7.63 7.08 8.48
CA THR A 137 -8.19 8.37 8.05
C THR A 137 -9.41 8.14 7.15
N VAL A 138 -9.36 7.17 6.24
CA VAL A 138 -10.51 6.73 5.42
C VAL A 138 -11.69 6.30 6.30
N LEU A 139 -11.44 5.53 7.36
CA LEU A 139 -12.46 5.06 8.31
C LEU A 139 -13.02 6.17 9.21
N THR A 140 -12.16 7.04 9.72
CA THR A 140 -12.47 8.00 10.80
C THR A 140 -12.95 9.34 10.29
N VAL A 141 -12.22 9.98 9.38
CA VAL A 141 -12.56 11.27 8.78
C VAL A 141 -13.50 11.05 7.60
N GLY A 142 -13.14 10.13 6.71
CA GLY A 142 -13.93 9.82 5.52
C GLY A 142 -15.24 9.08 5.80
N LYS A 143 -15.37 8.45 6.97
CA LYS A 143 -16.53 7.59 7.34
C LYS A 143 -16.84 6.51 6.30
N VAL A 144 -15.82 6.05 5.56
CA VAL A 144 -15.99 5.05 4.51
C VAL A 144 -16.08 3.66 5.13
N ARG A 145 -17.00 2.83 4.65
CA ARG A 145 -17.19 1.42 5.06
C ARG A 145 -17.00 0.43 3.91
N ASP A 146 -16.61 0.92 2.72
CA ASP A 146 -16.26 0.09 1.57
C ASP A 146 -14.90 -0.58 1.81
N ALA A 147 -14.93 -1.92 1.93
CA ALA A 147 -13.74 -2.72 2.20
C ALA A 147 -12.70 -2.63 1.09
N ASP A 148 -13.11 -2.53 -0.18
CA ASP A 148 -12.17 -2.46 -1.31
C ASP A 148 -11.38 -1.15 -1.26
N VAL A 149 -12.01 -0.04 -0.85
CA VAL A 149 -11.35 1.27 -0.67
C VAL A 149 -10.38 1.23 0.51
N ILE A 150 -10.77 0.62 1.64
CA ILE A 150 -9.90 0.50 2.83
C ILE A 150 -8.69 -0.38 2.53
N ILE A 151 -8.89 -1.50 1.82
CA ILE A 151 -7.81 -2.39 1.39
C ILE A 151 -6.89 -1.64 0.41
N ALA A 152 -7.44 -0.94 -0.59
CA ALA A 152 -6.62 -0.16 -1.51
C ALA A 152 -5.80 0.94 -0.80
N ALA A 153 -6.35 1.56 0.25
CA ALA A 153 -5.60 2.51 1.10
C ALA A 153 -4.39 1.85 1.78
N LEU A 154 -4.53 0.62 2.28
CA LEU A 154 -3.42 -0.13 2.88
C LEU A 154 -2.35 -0.54 1.86
N LEU A 155 -2.69 -0.58 0.58
CA LEU A 155 -1.84 -1.10 -0.50
C LEU A 155 -1.34 -0.03 -1.48
N HIS A 156 -1.74 1.23 -1.34
CA HIS A 156 -1.56 2.25 -2.37
C HIS A 156 -0.10 2.47 -2.81
N ASP A 157 0.86 2.30 -1.90
CA ASP A 157 2.30 2.47 -2.16
C ASP A 157 3.02 1.15 -2.51
N THR A 158 2.33 0.00 -2.47
CA THR A 158 3.00 -1.31 -2.60
C THR A 158 3.62 -1.50 -3.98
N ILE A 159 2.94 -1.10 -5.05
CA ILE A 159 3.47 -1.20 -6.43
C ILE A 159 4.61 -0.19 -6.65
N ASP A 160 4.50 0.98 -6.03
CA ASP A 160 5.39 2.11 -6.24
C ASP A 160 6.77 1.91 -5.62
N ASP A 161 6.81 1.28 -4.43
CA ASP A 161 7.98 1.25 -3.57
C ASP A 161 8.50 -0.16 -3.26
N THR A 162 7.83 -1.22 -3.74
CA THR A 162 8.17 -2.61 -3.43
C THR A 162 8.23 -3.51 -4.68
N GLN A 163 8.33 -4.83 -4.49
CA GLN A 163 8.30 -5.82 -5.60
C GLN A 163 6.90 -6.37 -5.87
N ALA A 164 5.86 -5.85 -5.19
CA ALA A 164 4.49 -6.25 -5.43
C ALA A 164 4.06 -5.98 -6.88
N THR A 165 3.21 -6.85 -7.41
CA THR A 165 2.65 -6.70 -8.76
C THR A 165 1.13 -6.54 -8.71
N TYR A 166 0.56 -6.00 -9.78
CA TYR A 166 -0.90 -5.93 -9.92
C TYR A 166 -1.57 -7.30 -9.86
N GLU A 167 -0.90 -8.35 -10.35
CA GLU A 167 -1.41 -9.72 -10.29
C GLU A 167 -1.44 -10.25 -8.85
N ASP A 168 -0.45 -9.90 -8.02
CA ASP A 168 -0.47 -10.21 -6.59
C ASP A 168 -1.68 -9.58 -5.91
N ILE A 169 -1.95 -8.29 -6.19
CA ILE A 169 -3.08 -7.58 -5.59
C ILE A 169 -4.40 -8.18 -6.09
N ARG A 170 -4.51 -8.45 -7.39
CA ARG A 170 -5.73 -8.99 -8.00
C ARG A 170 -6.07 -10.38 -7.47
N SER A 171 -5.08 -11.27 -7.41
CA SER A 171 -5.28 -12.65 -6.95
C SER A 171 -5.66 -12.74 -5.47
N ARG A 172 -5.16 -11.81 -4.64
CA ARG A 172 -5.41 -11.78 -3.18
C ARG A 172 -6.67 -11.00 -2.79
N PHE A 173 -6.90 -9.85 -3.43
CA PHE A 173 -7.90 -8.87 -2.99
C PHE A 173 -8.95 -8.54 -4.05
N GLY A 174 -8.78 -9.02 -5.28
CA GLY A 174 -9.74 -8.83 -6.37
C GLY A 174 -9.43 -7.64 -7.26
N SER A 175 -10.14 -7.57 -8.40
CA SER A 175 -9.92 -6.57 -9.44
C SER A 175 -10.29 -5.15 -9.04
N LYS A 176 -11.28 -4.97 -8.15
CA LYS A 176 -11.68 -3.63 -7.69
C LYS A 176 -10.55 -2.94 -6.94
N VAL A 177 -9.92 -3.65 -5.99
CA VAL A 177 -8.75 -3.16 -5.25
C VAL A 177 -7.60 -2.87 -6.20
N GLU A 178 -7.28 -3.80 -7.10
CA GLU A 178 -6.21 -3.65 -8.07
C GLU A 178 -6.39 -2.41 -8.97
N ASN A 179 -7.62 -2.17 -9.46
CA ASN A 179 -7.94 -0.99 -10.26
C ASN A 179 -7.72 0.32 -9.47
N ILE A 180 -8.17 0.39 -8.22
CA ILE A 180 -7.98 1.58 -7.38
C ILE A 180 -6.48 1.82 -7.12
N VAL A 181 -5.73 0.77 -6.77
CA VAL A 181 -4.26 0.88 -6.56
C VAL A 181 -3.56 1.33 -7.84
N ARG A 182 -3.97 0.82 -9.00
CA ARG A 182 -3.44 1.23 -10.30
C ARG A 182 -3.66 2.72 -10.60
N GLU A 183 -4.82 3.27 -10.23
CA GLU A 183 -5.07 4.71 -10.37
C GLU A 183 -4.18 5.57 -9.48
N LEU A 184 -3.65 5.01 -8.38
CA LEU A 184 -2.81 5.69 -7.40
C LEU A 184 -1.31 5.51 -7.66
N THR A 185 -0.93 4.48 -8.42
CA THR A 185 0.46 4.15 -8.74
C THR A 185 1.07 5.20 -9.67
N GLU A 186 2.31 5.60 -9.41
CA GLU A 186 3.05 6.55 -10.23
C GLU A 186 4.03 5.88 -11.19
N ASP A 187 4.20 6.46 -12.39
CA ASP A 187 5.27 6.03 -13.30
C ASP A 187 6.64 6.54 -12.81
N LYS A 188 7.37 5.68 -12.08
CA LYS A 188 8.71 5.97 -11.54
C LYS A 188 9.79 6.12 -12.61
N THR A 189 9.51 5.87 -13.90
CA THR A 189 10.44 6.18 -14.99
C THR A 189 10.49 7.68 -15.32
N LEU A 190 9.49 8.44 -14.88
CA LEU A 190 9.40 9.88 -15.08
C LEU A 190 10.11 10.67 -13.96
N SER A 191 10.56 11.88 -14.30
CA SER A 191 11.13 12.79 -13.31
C SER A 191 10.10 13.19 -12.27
N SER A 192 10.55 13.50 -11.05
CA SER A 192 9.67 13.96 -9.95
C SER A 192 8.76 15.13 -10.36
N ALA A 193 9.30 16.11 -11.10
CA ALA A 193 8.52 17.24 -11.61
C ALA A 193 7.41 16.80 -12.60
N LYS A 194 7.71 15.85 -13.50
CA LYS A 194 6.72 15.31 -14.45
C LYS A 194 5.63 14.52 -13.71
N ARG A 195 6.01 13.67 -12.74
CA ARG A 195 5.07 12.92 -11.92
C ARG A 195 4.11 13.85 -11.17
N LYS A 196 4.62 14.88 -10.50
CA LYS A 196 3.81 15.90 -9.82
C LYS A 196 2.82 16.61 -10.75
N LYS A 197 3.24 16.94 -11.97
CA LYS A 197 2.37 17.54 -12.99
C LYS A 197 1.27 16.56 -13.44
N LEU A 198 1.62 15.29 -13.66
CA LEU A 198 0.65 14.27 -14.04
C LEU A 198 -0.39 14.02 -12.97
N GLN A 199 -0.02 14.06 -11.68
CA GLN A 199 -1.00 13.93 -10.60
C GLN A 199 -2.09 15.01 -10.65
N ILE A 200 -1.75 16.25 -11.02
CA ILE A 200 -2.73 17.32 -11.22
C ILE A 200 -3.59 17.04 -12.46
N ILE A 201 -2.98 16.65 -13.59
CA ILE A 201 -3.68 16.39 -14.86
C ILE A 201 -4.65 15.20 -14.72
N GLN A 202 -4.28 14.17 -13.96
CA GLN A 202 -5.05 12.95 -13.79
C GLN A 202 -6.08 13.05 -12.67
N ALA A 203 -5.93 14.00 -11.73
CA ALA A 203 -6.83 14.15 -10.59
C ALA A 203 -8.34 14.19 -10.95
N PRO A 204 -8.79 14.91 -12.01
CA PRO A 204 -10.22 14.94 -12.36
C PRO A 204 -10.80 13.60 -12.80
N ASN A 205 -9.95 12.66 -13.24
CA ASN A 205 -10.36 11.37 -13.79
C ASN A 205 -10.31 10.24 -12.77
N LYS A 206 -9.93 10.52 -11.52
CA LYS A 206 -9.87 9.48 -10.47
C LYS A 206 -11.27 9.01 -10.10
N SER A 207 -11.40 7.71 -9.85
CA SER A 207 -12.59 7.14 -9.23
C SER A 207 -12.81 7.70 -7.82
N THR A 208 -14.04 7.58 -7.30
CA THR A 208 -14.37 8.01 -5.93
C THR A 208 -13.44 7.39 -4.89
N GLY A 209 -13.14 6.08 -5.01
CA GLY A 209 -12.24 5.37 -4.11
C GLY A 209 -10.80 5.90 -4.17
N ALA A 210 -10.27 6.10 -5.37
CA ALA A 210 -8.93 6.67 -5.54
C ALA A 210 -8.85 8.12 -5.03
N ALA A 211 -9.87 8.95 -5.27
CA ALA A 211 -9.92 10.32 -4.78
C ALA A 211 -9.98 10.38 -3.24
N ILE A 212 -10.76 9.50 -2.59
CA ILE A 212 -10.78 9.35 -1.12
C ILE A 212 -9.38 9.05 -0.58
N ILE A 213 -8.68 8.08 -1.18
CA ILE A 213 -7.35 7.69 -0.73
C ILE A 213 -6.33 8.81 -0.97
N CYS A 214 -6.40 9.50 -2.11
CA CYS A 214 -5.56 10.68 -2.36
C CYS A 214 -5.77 11.74 -1.28
N LEU A 215 -7.01 12.08 -0.92
CA LEU A 215 -7.27 13.05 0.14
C LEU A 215 -6.70 12.58 1.48
N SER A 216 -6.94 11.32 1.88
CA SER A 216 -6.41 10.75 3.13
C SER A 216 -4.88 10.73 3.18
N ASP A 217 -4.22 10.37 2.08
CA ASP A 217 -2.76 10.42 1.94
C ASP A 217 -2.23 11.86 2.10
N GLN A 218 -2.89 12.84 1.47
CA GLN A 218 -2.50 14.26 1.63
C GLN A 218 -2.69 14.77 3.06
N ILE A 219 -3.76 14.40 3.77
CA ILE A 219 -3.94 14.74 5.20
C ILE A 219 -2.75 14.25 6.00
N PHE A 220 -2.37 12.98 5.81
CA PHE A 220 -1.27 12.39 6.53
C PHE A 220 0.07 13.07 6.19
N ASN A 221 0.37 13.24 4.90
CA ASN A 221 1.62 13.82 4.43
C ASN A 221 1.80 15.27 4.87
N LEU A 222 0.75 16.09 4.81
CA LEU A 222 0.78 17.48 5.27
C LEU A 222 1.00 17.55 6.79
N ASN A 223 0.28 16.76 7.58
CA ASN A 223 0.46 16.72 9.03
C ASN A 223 1.87 16.28 9.42
N ASN A 224 2.40 15.23 8.76
CA ASN A 224 3.76 14.76 9.01
C ASN A 224 4.79 15.85 8.64
N LEU A 225 4.60 16.55 7.53
CA LEU A 225 5.49 17.64 7.09
C LEU A 225 5.49 18.82 8.08
N LEU A 226 4.37 19.10 8.74
CA LEU A 226 4.27 20.15 9.76
C LEU A 226 4.90 19.75 11.11
N GLN A 227 4.89 18.46 11.45
CA GLN A 227 5.41 17.95 12.72
C GLN A 227 6.91 17.64 12.66
N ASP A 228 7.35 16.97 11.58
CA ASP A 228 8.73 16.49 11.40
C ASP A 228 9.14 16.66 9.93
N PRO A 229 9.41 17.90 9.48
CA PRO A 229 9.83 18.15 8.11
C PRO A 229 11.18 17.48 7.83
N PRO A 230 11.42 16.98 6.60
CA PRO A 230 12.72 16.44 6.26
C PRO A 230 13.83 17.47 6.42
N ILE A 231 14.98 17.05 6.97
CA ILE A 231 16.11 17.92 7.34
C ILE A 231 16.64 18.76 6.16
N ASP A 232 16.53 18.24 4.94
CA ASP A 232 17.01 18.88 3.71
C ASP A 232 15.97 19.79 3.02
N TRP A 233 14.77 19.98 3.61
CA TRP A 233 13.73 20.79 2.99
C TRP A 233 13.81 22.24 3.45
N THR A 234 14.07 23.15 2.50
CA THR A 234 13.95 24.59 2.76
C THR A 234 12.49 24.98 2.92
N ARG A 235 12.26 26.17 3.48
CA ARG A 235 10.92 26.69 3.64
C ARG A 235 10.20 26.84 2.31
N GLU A 236 10.88 27.33 1.28
CA GLU A 236 10.35 27.49 -0.07
C GLU A 236 9.91 26.15 -0.67
N ARG A 237 10.66 25.07 -0.39
CA ARG A 237 10.29 23.71 -0.83
C ARG A 237 9.02 23.21 -0.14
N ILE A 238 8.83 23.54 1.13
CA ILE A 238 7.60 23.23 1.88
C ILE A 238 6.43 24.05 1.30
N ASP A 239 6.61 25.35 1.09
CA ASP A 239 5.60 26.22 0.47
C ASP A 239 5.16 25.67 -0.90
N GLN A 240 6.11 25.27 -1.75
CA GLN A 240 5.85 24.63 -3.05
C GLN A 240 5.12 23.28 -2.92
N TYR A 241 5.41 22.51 -1.87
CA TYR A 241 4.69 21.27 -1.61
C TYR A 241 3.22 21.55 -1.28
N PHE A 242 2.93 22.52 -0.39
CA PHE A 242 1.56 22.92 -0.07
C PHE A 242 0.79 23.45 -1.28
N GLN A 243 1.43 24.27 -2.13
CA GLN A 243 0.83 24.74 -3.39
C GLN A 243 0.50 23.60 -4.35
N TRP A 244 1.40 22.62 -4.45
CA TRP A 244 1.18 21.43 -5.27
C TRP A 244 0.03 20.58 -4.74
N VAL A 245 -0.03 20.32 -3.42
CA VAL A 245 -1.15 19.58 -2.82
C VAL A 245 -2.48 20.29 -3.06
N GLN A 246 -2.54 21.62 -2.84
CA GLN A 246 -3.75 22.40 -3.14
C GLN A 246 -4.17 22.24 -4.61
N SER A 247 -3.21 22.25 -5.53
CA SER A 247 -3.49 22.07 -6.96
C SER A 247 -4.07 20.70 -7.26
N VAL A 248 -3.53 19.63 -6.69
CA VAL A 248 -4.08 18.27 -6.85
C VAL A 248 -5.50 18.20 -6.28
N VAL A 249 -5.69 18.64 -5.03
CA VAL A 249 -6.97 18.58 -4.30
C VAL A 249 -8.08 19.36 -5.00
N ASN A 250 -7.76 20.52 -5.58
CA ASN A 250 -8.72 21.33 -6.32
C ASN A 250 -9.23 20.65 -7.60
N HIS A 251 -8.43 19.75 -8.18
CA HIS A 251 -8.78 19.05 -9.41
C HIS A 251 -9.37 17.66 -9.15
N LEU A 252 -9.34 17.14 -7.91
CA LEU A 252 -10.01 15.88 -7.58
C LEU A 252 -11.54 16.03 -7.68
N PRO A 253 -12.27 14.97 -8.07
CA PRO A 253 -13.72 14.97 -8.04
C PRO A 253 -14.23 15.14 -6.60
N GLU A 254 -15.47 15.61 -6.47
CA GLU A 254 -16.18 15.67 -5.18
C GLU A 254 -16.53 14.26 -4.68
N ALA A 255 -15.55 13.62 -4.04
CA ALA A 255 -15.66 12.23 -3.58
C ALA A 255 -16.03 12.12 -2.10
N ASN A 256 -15.53 13.03 -1.25
CA ASN A 256 -15.75 13.00 0.19
C ASN A 256 -15.51 14.40 0.81
N ALA A 257 -16.60 15.11 1.14
CA ALA A 257 -16.52 16.46 1.69
C ALA A 257 -15.74 16.53 3.02
N PRO A 258 -15.95 15.66 4.02
CA PRO A 258 -15.18 15.70 5.27
C PRO A 258 -13.66 15.62 5.07
N LEU A 259 -13.19 14.73 4.19
CA LEU A 259 -11.76 14.62 3.87
C LEU A 259 -11.24 15.87 3.15
N LYS A 260 -11.99 16.37 2.15
CA LYS A 260 -11.60 17.56 1.39
C LYS A 260 -11.54 18.80 2.28
N ASP A 261 -12.49 18.95 3.20
CA ASP A 261 -12.53 20.04 4.17
C ASP A 261 -11.35 19.99 5.13
N GLU A 262 -10.96 18.80 5.60
CA GLU A 262 -9.79 18.65 6.49
C GLU A 262 -8.49 19.02 5.77
N VAL A 263 -8.29 18.59 4.52
CA VAL A 263 -7.11 18.99 3.73
C VAL A 263 -7.08 20.51 3.53
N ASN A 264 -8.21 21.10 3.13
CA ASN A 264 -8.32 22.55 2.90
C ASN A 264 -8.08 23.34 4.20
N LYS A 265 -8.53 22.84 5.35
CA LYS A 265 -8.27 23.43 6.66
C LYS A 265 -6.78 23.41 6.99
N ILE A 266 -6.09 22.28 6.81
CA ILE A 266 -4.64 22.18 7.06
C ILE A 266 -3.88 23.17 6.17
N ILE A 267 -4.21 23.25 4.88
CA ILE A 267 -3.55 24.18 3.95
C ILE A 267 -3.83 25.64 4.33
N LYS A 268 -5.08 25.99 4.68
CA LYS A 268 -5.44 27.34 5.12
C LYS A 268 -4.71 27.75 6.38
N ASP A 269 -4.67 26.87 7.39
CA ASP A 269 -3.99 27.12 8.66
C ASP A 269 -2.48 27.28 8.46
N TYR A 270 -1.89 26.53 7.53
CA TYR A 270 -0.50 26.70 7.14
C TYR A 270 -0.24 28.11 6.61
N TRP A 271 -0.98 28.56 5.59
CA TRP A 271 -0.75 29.88 4.98
C TRP A 271 -1.06 31.03 5.94
N LYS A 272 -2.05 30.88 6.82
CA LYS A 272 -2.36 31.90 7.84
C LYS A 272 -1.18 32.16 8.78
N LYS A 273 -0.34 31.15 9.06
CA LYS A 273 0.86 31.31 9.91
C LYS A 273 2.03 31.99 9.19
N GLN A 274 1.94 32.16 7.86
CA GLN A 274 2.99 32.75 7.03
C GLN A 274 2.71 34.20 6.64
N ALA A 275 1.47 34.66 6.84
CA ALA A 275 1.04 36.05 6.66
C ALA A 275 1.35 36.87 7.91
#